data_AF-A0A7W1QVY2-F1
#
_entry.id   AF-A0A7W1QVY2-F1
#
_cell.length_a   1.000
_cell.length_b   1.000
_cell.length_c   1.000
_cell.angle_alpha   90.00
_cell.angle_beta   90.00
_cell.angle_gamma   90.00
#
_symmetry.space_group_name_H-M   'P 1'
#
loop_
_entity.id
_entity.type
_entity.pdbx_description
1 polymer ?
#
loop_
_entity_poly.entity_id
_entity_poly.type
_entity_poly.pdbx_seq_one_letter_code
_entity_poly.pdbx_strand_id
1 'polypeptide(L)'
;MAAAHVDHTTSSDVHKANNPATVAELVSNAPGLDWKIYLSAAGLDKQPTFIIWQPGAIKGLSALVASEPLETWKDWLAFRTLNQSAPDLPELYDELHFGFYGKTLQGTPAQRDRWKRALTNVNADLGDAVGKIYVAKYFPPSSKTEVQEIVKNLLAAFDRRVDGLEWMAPATQAQAKAKIET
;
A
#
# COMPACT_ATOMS: atom_id res chain seq x y z
N MET A 1 -12.60 2.31 14.93
CA MET A 1 -11.41 2.30 14.03
C MET A 1 -11.56 3.19 12.80
N ALA A 2 -12.58 3.00 11.94
CA ALA A 2 -12.72 3.79 10.71
C ALA A 2 -12.79 5.32 10.95
N ALA A 3 -13.54 5.75 11.96
CA ALA A 3 -13.67 7.17 12.33
C ALA A 3 -12.38 7.86 12.79
N ALA A 4 -11.30 7.10 13.08
CA ALA A 4 -10.01 7.67 13.45
C ALA A 4 -9.11 8.01 12.25
N HIS A 5 -9.43 7.47 11.06
CA HIS A 5 -8.64 7.69 9.85
C HIS A 5 -9.05 9.00 9.18
N VAL A 6 -8.07 9.63 8.52
CA VAL A 6 -8.35 10.77 7.65
C VAL A 6 -8.96 10.31 6.33
N ASP A 7 -9.59 11.23 5.60
CA ASP A 7 -10.12 10.96 4.27
C ASP A 7 -9.01 10.63 3.25
N HIS A 8 -9.40 10.05 2.11
CA HIS A 8 -8.47 9.61 1.06
C HIS A 8 -7.62 10.75 0.48
N THR A 9 -8.19 11.94 0.30
CA THR A 9 -7.48 13.10 -0.23
C THR A 9 -6.38 13.53 0.73
N THR A 10 -6.70 13.62 2.02
CA THR A 10 -5.72 13.93 3.06
C THR A 10 -4.64 12.85 3.16
N SER A 11 -5.00 11.56 3.06
CA SER A 11 -4.05 10.46 3.12
C SER A 11 -3.08 10.41 1.93
N SER A 12 -3.43 11.04 0.81
CA SER A 12 -2.61 11.09 -0.41
C SER A 12 -1.57 12.22 -0.38
N ASP A 13 -1.64 13.12 0.61
CA ASP A 13 -0.68 14.21 0.80
C ASP A 13 0.57 13.71 1.53
N VAL A 14 1.64 13.49 0.78
CA VAL A 14 2.92 12.98 1.31
C VAL A 14 3.56 13.90 2.34
N HIS A 15 3.28 15.21 2.30
CA HIS A 15 3.81 16.14 3.30
C HIS A 15 3.15 15.93 4.66
N LYS A 16 1.85 15.60 4.66
CA LYS A 16 1.12 15.23 5.89
C LYS A 16 1.47 13.84 6.41
N ALA A 17 2.05 12.98 5.58
CA ALA A 17 2.49 11.64 5.95
C ALA A 17 3.89 11.61 6.59
N ASN A 18 4.69 12.68 6.45
CA ASN A 18 6.06 12.75 6.95
C ASN A 18 6.13 13.13 8.44
N ASN A 19 5.75 12.20 9.31
CA ASN A 19 5.77 12.40 10.77
C ASN A 19 6.75 11.40 11.42
N PRO A 20 8.06 11.69 11.44
CA PRO A 20 9.01 10.86 12.17
C PRO A 20 8.73 10.91 13.67
N ALA A 21 8.74 9.74 14.33
CA ALA A 21 8.55 9.62 15.76
C ALA A 21 9.43 8.50 16.34
N THR A 22 9.98 8.75 17.52
CA THR A 22 10.62 7.76 18.38
C THR A 22 9.57 6.93 19.12
N VAL A 23 9.98 5.80 19.70
CA VAL A 23 9.10 5.00 20.57
C VAL A 23 8.59 5.82 21.77
N ALA A 24 9.43 6.69 22.34
CA ALA A 24 9.03 7.56 23.45
C ALA A 24 7.92 8.55 23.03
N GLU A 25 8.03 9.12 21.84
CA GLU A 25 7.00 10.01 21.29
C GLU A 25 5.72 9.25 20.96
N LEU A 26 5.79 8.00 20.48
CA LEU A 26 4.61 7.15 20.29
C LEU A 26 3.87 6.89 21.61
N VAL A 27 4.61 6.52 22.67
CA VAL A 27 4.05 6.30 24.01
C VAL A 27 3.37 7.56 24.54
N SER A 28 3.96 8.74 24.30
CA SER A 28 3.39 10.02 24.74
C SER A 28 2.18 10.46 23.90
N ASN A 29 2.28 10.38 22.58
CA ASN A 29 1.30 10.98 21.65
C ASN A 29 0.11 10.07 21.34
N ALA A 30 0.28 8.76 21.49
CA ALA A 30 -0.74 7.76 21.23
C ALA A 30 -0.85 6.78 22.41
N PRO A 31 -1.30 7.21 23.60
CA PRO A 31 -1.44 6.31 24.74
C PRO A 31 -2.58 5.31 24.54
N GLY A 32 -2.46 4.14 25.17
CA GLY A 32 -3.50 3.10 25.24
C GLY A 32 -3.02 1.71 24.81
N LEU A 33 -2.13 1.65 23.81
CA LEU A 33 -1.36 0.48 23.45
C LEU A 33 -0.01 0.47 24.18
N ASP A 34 0.41 -0.68 24.68
CA ASP A 34 1.81 -0.87 25.11
C ASP A 34 2.70 -0.98 23.86
N TRP A 35 3.18 0.16 23.39
CA TRP A 35 4.05 0.24 22.21
C TRP A 35 5.34 -0.54 22.35
N LYS A 36 5.90 -0.67 23.55
CA LYS A 36 7.15 -1.40 23.75
C LYS A 36 6.92 -2.90 23.55
N ILE A 37 5.88 -3.45 24.17
CA ILE A 37 5.50 -4.85 23.98
C ILE A 37 5.12 -5.11 22.53
N TYR A 38 4.28 -4.23 21.94
CA TYR A 38 3.84 -4.37 20.56
C TYR A 38 5.02 -4.41 19.58
N LEU A 39 5.94 -3.44 19.67
CA LEU A 39 7.09 -3.37 18.77
C LEU A 39 8.08 -4.52 19.01
N SER A 40 8.25 -4.98 20.25
CA SER A 40 9.06 -6.16 20.54
C SER A 40 8.47 -7.43 19.93
N ALA A 41 7.16 -7.65 20.07
CA ALA A 41 6.47 -8.78 19.47
C ALA A 41 6.53 -8.74 17.92
N ALA A 42 6.55 -7.54 17.34
CA ALA A 42 6.72 -7.33 15.91
C ALA A 42 8.18 -7.45 15.42
N GLY A 43 9.17 -7.61 16.32
CA GLY A 43 10.59 -7.65 15.97
C GLY A 43 11.18 -6.28 15.56
N LEU A 44 10.57 -5.19 16.02
CA LEU A 44 10.89 -3.80 15.68
C LEU A 44 11.41 -2.98 16.87
N ASP A 45 11.72 -3.61 18.00
CA ASP A 45 12.19 -2.96 19.23
C ASP A 45 13.52 -2.20 19.07
N LYS A 46 14.32 -2.57 18.06
CA LYS A 46 15.59 -1.92 17.75
C LYS A 46 15.46 -0.73 16.79
N GLN A 47 14.28 -0.47 16.24
CA GLN A 47 14.08 0.62 15.29
C GLN A 47 14.04 1.96 16.05
N PRO A 48 14.96 2.91 15.76
CA PRO A 48 15.03 4.17 16.50
C PRO A 48 13.89 5.14 16.17
N THR A 49 13.40 5.09 14.93
CA THR A 49 12.43 6.06 14.39
C THR A 49 11.43 5.38 13.46
N PHE A 50 10.18 5.79 13.56
CA PHE A 50 9.08 5.34 12.71
C PHE A 50 8.50 6.53 11.95
N ILE A 51 8.09 6.33 10.70
CA ILE A 51 7.28 7.31 9.96
C ILE A 51 5.81 7.00 10.22
N ILE A 52 5.11 7.95 10.83
CA ILE A 52 3.71 7.80 11.20
C ILE A 52 2.84 8.45 10.11
N TRP A 53 2.30 7.63 9.21
CA TRP A 53 1.53 8.11 8.05
C TRP A 53 0.29 8.92 8.46
N GLN A 54 -0.42 8.48 9.52
CA GLN A 54 -1.61 9.16 10.03
C GLN A 54 -1.56 9.24 11.57
N PRO A 55 -0.98 10.31 12.15
CA PRO A 55 -0.84 10.44 13.60
C PRO A 55 -2.16 10.37 14.37
N GLY A 56 -3.22 10.99 13.83
CA GLY A 56 -4.56 10.93 14.43
C GLY A 56 -5.15 9.52 14.47
N ALA A 57 -4.95 8.74 13.40
CA ALA A 57 -5.40 7.36 13.35
C ALA A 57 -4.64 6.50 14.37
N ILE A 58 -3.32 6.65 14.45
CA ILE A 58 -2.51 5.92 15.43
C ILE A 58 -2.91 6.27 16.88
N LYS A 59 -3.15 7.55 17.18
CA LYS A 59 -3.67 7.97 18.48
C LYS A 59 -5.03 7.35 18.79
N GLY A 60 -5.97 7.41 17.85
CA GLY A 60 -7.31 6.86 18.02
C GLY A 60 -7.33 5.33 18.16
N LEU A 61 -6.52 4.62 17.36
CA LEU A 61 -6.39 3.16 17.43
C LEU A 61 -5.77 2.72 18.76
N SER A 62 -4.72 3.42 19.21
CA SER A 62 -4.09 3.15 20.50
C SER A 62 -5.08 3.31 21.66
N ALA A 63 -5.88 4.39 21.64
CA ALA A 63 -6.92 4.61 22.64
C ALA A 63 -7.98 3.50 22.65
N LEU A 64 -8.37 2.99 21.48
CA LEU A 64 -9.32 1.88 21.38
C LEU A 64 -8.78 0.58 22.00
N VAL A 65 -7.46 0.34 21.94
CA VAL A 65 -6.86 -0.84 22.58
C VAL A 65 -7.09 -0.80 24.09
N ALA A 66 -7.01 0.37 24.71
CA ALA A 66 -7.27 0.54 26.13
C ALA A 66 -8.76 0.59 26.48
N SER A 67 -9.61 1.14 25.62
CA SER A 67 -11.03 1.37 25.94
C SER A 67 -11.94 0.18 25.67
N GLU A 68 -11.64 -0.63 24.65
CA GLU A 68 -12.49 -1.74 24.25
C GLU A 68 -12.19 -3.03 25.03
N PRO A 69 -13.20 -3.85 25.37
CA PRO A 69 -12.99 -5.14 26.00
C PRO A 69 -12.07 -6.06 25.19
N LEU A 70 -11.25 -6.86 25.87
CA LEU A 70 -10.37 -7.84 25.21
C LEU A 70 -11.13 -8.81 24.31
N GLU A 71 -12.33 -9.25 24.71
CA GLU A 71 -13.15 -10.16 23.89
C GLU A 71 -13.57 -9.50 22.56
N THR A 72 -13.84 -8.19 22.55
CA THR A 72 -14.12 -7.45 21.29
C THR A 72 -12.93 -7.54 20.33
N TRP A 73 -11.71 -7.40 20.83
CA TRP A 73 -10.50 -7.52 20.03
C TRP A 73 -10.28 -8.95 19.53
N LYS A 74 -10.53 -9.95 20.37
CA LYS A 74 -10.41 -11.37 19.98
C LYS A 74 -11.42 -11.73 18.89
N ASP A 75 -12.67 -11.33 19.03
CA ASP A 75 -13.72 -11.56 18.03
C ASP A 75 -13.39 -10.86 16.71
N TRP A 76 -12.96 -9.59 16.78
CA TRP A 76 -12.58 -8.84 15.59
C TRP A 76 -11.38 -9.45 14.88
N LEU A 77 -10.31 -9.81 15.61
CA LEU A 77 -9.13 -10.45 15.04
C LEU A 77 -9.45 -11.82 14.45
N ALA A 78 -10.23 -12.65 15.15
CA ALA A 78 -10.66 -13.95 14.66
C ALA A 78 -11.46 -13.82 13.35
N PHE A 79 -12.43 -12.91 13.30
CA PHE A 79 -13.18 -12.61 12.08
C PHE A 79 -12.25 -12.14 10.96
N ARG A 80 -11.35 -11.19 11.22
CA ARG A 80 -10.42 -10.64 10.22
C ARG A 80 -9.52 -11.73 9.62
N THR A 81 -8.98 -12.60 10.46
CA THR A 81 -8.13 -13.72 10.02
C THR A 81 -8.92 -14.72 9.18
N LEU A 82 -10.10 -15.13 9.61
CA LEU A 82 -10.97 -16.04 8.86
C LEU A 82 -11.38 -15.43 7.52
N ASN A 83 -11.82 -14.17 7.53
CA ASN A 83 -12.26 -13.46 6.33
C ASN A 83 -11.11 -13.27 5.32
N GLN A 84 -9.89 -12.95 5.78
CA GLN A 84 -8.72 -12.85 4.91
C GLN A 84 -8.34 -14.19 4.29
N SER A 85 -8.52 -15.29 5.03
CA SER A 85 -8.17 -16.64 4.57
C SER A 85 -9.30 -17.31 3.78
N ALA A 86 -10.51 -16.74 3.80
CA ALA A 86 -11.71 -17.33 3.21
C ALA A 86 -11.56 -17.77 1.74
N PRO A 87 -10.84 -17.05 0.86
CA PRO A 87 -10.61 -17.50 -0.52
C PRO A 87 -9.88 -18.84 -0.67
N ASP A 88 -9.17 -19.28 0.37
CA ASP A 88 -8.36 -20.52 0.39
C ASP A 88 -8.99 -21.63 1.25
N LEU A 89 -10.15 -21.37 1.87
CA LEU A 89 -10.92 -22.32 2.67
C LEU A 89 -11.91 -23.12 1.79
N PRO A 90 -12.66 -24.10 2.37
CA PRO A 90 -13.70 -24.80 1.62
C PRO A 90 -14.70 -23.86 0.92
N GLU A 91 -15.29 -24.34 -0.18
CA GLU A 91 -16.11 -23.57 -1.13
C GLU A 91 -17.12 -22.62 -0.47
N LEU A 92 -17.82 -23.06 0.57
CA LEU A 92 -18.77 -22.23 1.32
C LEU A 92 -18.17 -20.89 1.79
N TYR A 93 -16.93 -20.89 2.29
CA TYR A 93 -16.28 -19.68 2.78
C TYR A 93 -15.80 -18.79 1.63
N ASP A 94 -15.28 -19.39 0.55
CA ASP A 94 -14.88 -18.68 -0.67
C ASP A 94 -16.10 -17.97 -1.30
N GLU A 95 -17.25 -18.65 -1.36
CA GLU A 95 -18.51 -18.10 -1.86
C GLU A 95 -19.05 -16.96 -1.00
N LEU A 96 -19.01 -17.08 0.33
CA LEU A 96 -19.40 -16.01 1.25
C LEU A 96 -18.52 -14.76 1.06
N HIS A 97 -17.20 -14.96 0.96
CA HIS A 97 -16.25 -13.88 0.71
C HIS A 97 -16.50 -13.22 -0.65
N PHE A 98 -16.67 -14.01 -1.72
CA PHE A 98 -17.00 -13.48 -3.04
C PHE A 98 -18.36 -12.77 -3.08
N GLY A 99 -19.36 -13.28 -2.34
CA GLY A 99 -20.67 -12.68 -2.20
C GLY A 99 -20.58 -11.24 -1.70
N PHE A 100 -19.78 -10.98 -0.65
CA PHE A 100 -19.61 -9.64 -0.14
C PHE A 100 -18.67 -8.79 -1.00
N TYR A 101 -17.41 -9.22 -1.18
CA TYR A 101 -16.38 -8.38 -1.81
C TYR A 101 -16.51 -8.30 -3.33
N GLY A 102 -16.95 -9.37 -3.99
CA GLY A 102 -17.13 -9.42 -5.43
C GLY A 102 -18.49 -8.89 -5.87
N LYS A 103 -19.59 -9.46 -5.33
CA LYS A 103 -20.94 -9.07 -5.75
C LYS A 103 -21.39 -7.76 -5.09
N THR A 104 -21.49 -7.70 -3.76
CA THR A 104 -22.07 -6.54 -3.07
C THR A 104 -21.23 -5.28 -3.24
N LEU A 105 -19.91 -5.35 -3.05
CA LEU A 105 -19.05 -4.16 -3.12
C LEU A 105 -18.65 -3.77 -4.55
N GLN A 106 -18.43 -4.74 -5.44
CA GLN A 106 -17.86 -4.49 -6.78
C GLN A 106 -18.85 -4.75 -7.93
N GLY A 107 -20.02 -5.35 -7.68
CA GLY A 107 -20.99 -5.69 -8.72
C GLY A 107 -20.54 -6.80 -9.67
N THR A 108 -19.52 -7.58 -9.30
CA THR A 108 -18.98 -8.66 -10.14
C THR A 108 -19.95 -9.85 -10.16
N PRO A 109 -20.51 -10.24 -11.32
CA PRO A 109 -21.60 -11.23 -11.36
C PRO A 109 -21.14 -12.67 -11.02
N ALA A 110 -19.92 -13.04 -11.40
CA ALA A 110 -19.38 -14.38 -11.22
C ALA A 110 -17.92 -14.35 -10.80
N GLN A 111 -17.53 -15.31 -9.94
CA GLN A 111 -16.16 -15.43 -9.49
C GLN A 111 -15.27 -15.92 -10.64
N ARG A 112 -14.02 -15.44 -10.67
CA ARG A 112 -13.05 -15.91 -11.67
C ARG A 112 -12.79 -17.41 -11.49
N ASP A 113 -12.62 -18.10 -12.62
CA ASP A 113 -12.19 -19.51 -12.66
C ASP A 113 -11.00 -19.74 -11.73
N ARG A 114 -11.00 -20.90 -11.06
CA ARG A 114 -10.00 -21.22 -10.03
C ARG A 114 -8.55 -21.06 -10.52
N TRP A 115 -8.25 -21.46 -11.75
CA TRP A 115 -6.90 -21.33 -12.31
C TRP A 115 -6.44 -19.87 -12.45
N LYS A 116 -7.35 -18.93 -12.75
CA LYS A 116 -7.03 -17.49 -12.84
C LYS A 116 -6.75 -16.92 -11.46
N ARG A 117 -7.46 -17.39 -10.43
CA ARG A 117 -7.22 -17.02 -9.03
C ARG A 117 -5.90 -17.56 -8.53
N ALA A 118 -5.62 -18.85 -8.78
CA ALA A 118 -4.33 -19.46 -8.47
C ALA A 118 -3.16 -18.73 -9.15
N LEU A 119 -3.31 -18.36 -10.43
CA LEU A 119 -2.31 -17.56 -11.14
C LEU A 119 -2.12 -16.17 -10.51
N THR A 120 -3.19 -15.56 -9.98
CA THR A 120 -3.09 -14.28 -9.27
C THR A 120 -2.23 -14.42 -8.02
N ASN A 121 -2.42 -15.48 -7.23
CA ASN A 121 -1.63 -15.74 -6.02
C ASN A 121 -0.16 -16.00 -6.39
N VAL A 122 0.09 -16.85 -7.39
CA VAL A 122 1.45 -17.12 -7.87
C VAL A 122 2.14 -15.84 -8.36
N ASN A 123 1.43 -14.94 -9.06
CA ASN A 123 2.00 -13.66 -9.48
C ASN A 123 2.23 -12.69 -8.31
N ALA A 124 1.42 -12.74 -7.26
CA ALA A 124 1.61 -11.92 -6.07
C ALA A 124 2.85 -12.36 -5.26
N ASP A 125 3.04 -13.67 -5.10
CA ASP A 125 4.11 -14.23 -4.27
C ASP A 125 5.42 -14.42 -5.04
N LEU A 126 5.34 -14.73 -6.34
CA LEU A 126 6.47 -15.14 -7.19
C LEU A 126 6.54 -14.35 -8.51
N GLY A 127 6.03 -13.11 -8.52
CA GLY A 127 5.89 -12.28 -9.72
C GLY A 127 7.17 -12.14 -10.55
N ASP A 128 8.32 -11.91 -9.91
CA ASP A 128 9.61 -11.78 -10.62
C ASP A 128 10.09 -13.11 -11.22
N ALA A 129 9.89 -14.23 -10.51
CA ALA A 129 10.29 -15.55 -10.99
C ALA A 129 9.45 -15.97 -12.21
N VAL A 130 8.13 -15.76 -12.15
CA VAL A 130 7.22 -15.99 -13.27
C VAL A 130 7.52 -15.01 -14.41
N GLY A 131 7.78 -13.74 -14.07
CA GLY A 131 8.16 -12.68 -15.00
C GLY A 131 9.39 -13.04 -15.82
N LYS A 132 10.44 -13.59 -15.18
CA LYS A 132 11.65 -14.07 -15.87
C LYS A 132 11.35 -15.13 -16.92
N ILE A 133 10.47 -16.09 -16.62
CA ILE A 133 10.06 -17.13 -17.57
C ILE A 133 9.24 -16.51 -18.71
N TYR A 134 8.34 -15.57 -18.39
CA TYR A 134 7.52 -14.89 -19.36
C TYR A 134 8.34 -14.07 -20.35
N VAL A 135 9.26 -13.21 -19.87
CA VAL A 135 10.07 -12.36 -20.73
C VAL A 135 11.03 -13.17 -21.60
N ALA A 136 11.56 -14.29 -21.10
CA ALA A 136 12.41 -15.19 -21.89
C ALA A 136 11.67 -15.79 -23.10
N LYS A 137 10.34 -15.93 -23.05
CA LYS A 137 9.52 -16.51 -24.11
C LYS A 137 8.87 -15.46 -25.01
N TYR A 138 8.45 -14.33 -24.44
CA TYR A 138 7.51 -13.42 -25.08
C TYR A 138 7.99 -11.98 -25.19
N PHE A 139 9.17 -11.64 -24.65
CA PHE A 139 9.70 -10.28 -24.68
C PHE A 139 11.03 -10.23 -25.45
N PRO A 140 11.00 -10.02 -26.78
CA PRO A 140 12.23 -9.98 -27.57
C PRO A 140 13.04 -8.72 -27.26
N PRO A 141 14.38 -8.76 -27.43
CA PRO A 141 15.25 -7.60 -27.20
C PRO A 141 14.84 -6.35 -28.00
N SER A 142 14.27 -6.51 -29.20
CA SER A 142 13.79 -5.41 -30.04
C SER A 142 12.71 -4.57 -29.34
N SER A 143 11.77 -5.22 -28.63
CA SER A 143 10.73 -4.51 -27.88
C SER A 143 11.32 -3.69 -26.73
N LYS A 144 12.39 -4.17 -26.10
CA LYS A 144 13.11 -3.38 -25.08
C LYS A 144 13.70 -2.11 -25.69
N THR A 145 14.38 -2.23 -26.82
CA THR A 145 14.99 -1.09 -27.53
C THR A 145 13.93 -0.07 -27.94
N GLU A 146 12.81 -0.52 -28.50
CA GLU A 146 11.70 0.34 -28.92
C GLU A 146 11.09 1.10 -27.72
N VAL A 147 10.80 0.42 -26.62
CA VAL A 147 10.26 1.06 -25.41
C VAL A 147 11.26 2.03 -24.80
N GLN A 148 12.56 1.71 -24.79
CA GLN A 148 13.60 2.63 -24.32
C GLN A 148 13.67 3.91 -25.17
N GLU A 149 13.53 3.80 -26.49
CA GLU A 149 13.48 4.96 -27.37
C GLU A 149 12.22 5.80 -27.15
N ILE A 150 11.06 5.16 -26.92
CA ILE A 150 9.83 5.86 -26.53
C ILE A 150 10.04 6.64 -25.23
N VAL A 151 10.60 6.00 -24.19
CA VAL A 151 10.87 6.66 -22.89
C VAL A 151 11.81 7.84 -23.07
N LYS A 152 12.91 7.68 -23.83
CA LYS A 152 13.84 8.76 -24.13
C LYS A 152 13.14 9.94 -24.82
N ASN A 153 12.30 9.66 -25.82
CA ASN A 153 11.56 10.69 -26.54
C ASN A 153 10.53 11.40 -25.65
N LEU A 154 9.87 10.67 -24.74
CA LEU A 154 8.97 11.25 -23.74
C LEU A 154 9.72 12.16 -22.77
N LEU A 155 10.88 11.74 -22.25
CA LEU A 155 11.71 12.57 -21.37
C LEU A 155 12.19 13.84 -22.09
N ALA A 156 12.65 13.73 -23.34
CA ALA A 156 13.06 14.89 -24.14
C ALA A 156 11.89 15.83 -24.50
N ALA A 157 10.67 15.30 -24.67
CA ALA A 157 9.48 16.12 -24.86
C ALA A 157 9.07 16.82 -23.56
N PHE A 158 9.17 16.14 -22.41
CA PHE A 158 8.86 16.71 -21.11
C PHE A 158 9.86 17.82 -20.74
N ASP A 159 11.16 17.62 -20.99
CA ASP A 159 12.21 18.62 -20.81
C ASP A 159 11.92 19.92 -21.58
N ARG A 160 11.67 19.81 -22.89
CA ARG A 160 11.28 20.95 -23.73
C ARG A 160 10.00 21.63 -23.26
N ARG A 161 9.05 20.85 -22.73
CA ARG A 161 7.80 21.41 -22.19
C ARG A 161 8.07 22.24 -20.95
N VAL A 162 8.97 21.82 -20.06
CA VAL A 162 9.34 22.55 -18.84
C VAL A 162 9.88 23.95 -19.18
N ASP A 163 10.70 24.07 -20.23
CA ASP A 163 11.22 25.36 -20.69
C ASP A 163 10.11 26.36 -21.09
N GLY A 164 8.96 25.85 -21.55
CA GLY A 164 7.80 26.66 -21.95
C GLY A 164 6.78 26.96 -20.85
N LEU A 165 7.01 26.53 -19.59
CA LEU A 165 6.05 26.75 -18.51
C LEU A 165 6.24 28.13 -17.86
N GLU A 166 5.53 29.13 -18.39
CA GLU A 166 5.60 30.55 -17.93
C GLU A 166 5.16 30.75 -16.47
N TRP A 167 4.38 29.83 -15.91
CA TRP A 167 3.94 29.89 -14.52
C TRP A 167 5.01 29.44 -13.51
N MET A 168 6.11 28.84 -13.98
CA MET A 168 7.19 28.35 -13.12
C MET A 168 8.35 29.35 -13.07
N ALA A 169 8.85 29.64 -11.88
CA ALA A 169 10.08 30.42 -11.73
C ALA A 169 11.29 29.67 -12.34
N PRO A 170 12.29 30.38 -12.92
CA PRO A 170 13.44 29.74 -13.56
C PRO A 170 14.18 28.73 -12.67
N ALA A 171 14.35 29.04 -11.38
CA ALA A 171 14.97 28.12 -10.42
C ALA A 171 14.17 26.82 -10.23
N THR A 172 12.84 26.88 -10.31
CA THR A 172 11.97 25.69 -10.20
C THR A 172 12.00 24.87 -11.49
N GLN A 173 12.04 25.52 -12.66
CA GLN A 173 12.26 24.83 -13.94
C GLN A 173 13.59 24.07 -13.92
N ALA A 174 14.68 24.68 -13.45
CA ALA A 174 15.97 24.01 -13.34
C ALA A 174 15.92 22.75 -12.44
N GLN A 175 15.22 22.80 -11.30
CA GLN A 175 15.03 21.63 -10.43
C GLN A 175 14.16 20.55 -11.09
N ALA A 176 13.13 20.94 -11.82
CA ALA A 176 12.30 20.00 -12.58
C ALA A 176 13.13 19.28 -13.64
N LYS A 177 14.01 20.00 -14.36
CA LYS A 177 14.93 19.41 -15.35
C LYS A 177 15.96 18.48 -14.71
N ALA A 178 16.56 18.89 -13.60
CA ALA A 178 17.48 18.03 -12.86
C ALA A 178 16.84 16.69 -12.46
N LYS A 179 15.55 16.69 -12.11
CA LYS A 179 14.80 15.45 -11.81
C LYS A 179 14.56 14.56 -13.03
N ILE A 180 14.52 15.11 -14.25
CA ILE A 180 14.37 14.34 -15.50
C ILE A 180 15.66 13.56 -15.80
N GLU A 181 16.82 14.11 -15.41
CA GLU A 181 18.14 13.57 -15.71
C GLU A 181 18.55 12.38 -14.81
N THR A 182 17.82 12.15 -13.70
CA THR A 182 18.13 11.15 -12.66
C THR A 182 17.03 10.12 -12.50
#